data_AF-A0A2J7PLT4-F1
#
_entry.id   AF-A0A2J7PLT4-F1
#
_cell.length_a   1.000
_cell.length_b   1.000
_cell.length_c   1.000
_cell.angle_alpha   90.00
_cell.angle_beta   90.00
_cell.angle_gamma   90.00
#
_symmetry.space_group_name_H-M   'P 1'
#
loop_
_entity.id
_entity.type
_entity.pdbx_description
1 polymer ?
#
loop_
_entity_poly.entity_id
_entity_poly.type
_entity_poly.pdbx_seq_one_letter_code
_entity_poly.pdbx_strand_id
1 'polypeptide(L)'
;MVVQEDTSVEIKIENHEEFVDSHAEPEPVFTVEILKIIKDAQQQHGLRHSDYQRYRGYCSRRIRRLRKVLHVTQGDKRHFKRKDVTEAMLKDERYLYIPLMMAERAWSYAMQLRQEANTEPRKKFHLISRLRKATTYSLQLQTLCESNKCDARTKLEAQAYVAWIHGSLHFELQLWKPAMENLKKAQMVYEKLALALPEGEQLLYRSRVEELSPSLRFCAYNIGDESAIDDLLQMRSHAQGDLLANLDALMVQTQRRSEVLCDIEWHGHIVPVRPEPVRGFLLSEQQLDTSLGRAADNAAKITLLETLLMDCKDAIATVKDELKTDPSPKNRTAGTALSSLQHLLSYLMHIRLTRTIHRNLLMVESAQAALSEKNEGGGEGRRTRPQDLTRLYEIILQNYGELQQLPGLEDDLKYQQEIETKTKAYRAFRYSSRICCLL
;
A
#
# COMPACT_ATOMS: atom_id res chain seq x y z
N MET A 1 -83.65 -2.99 22.46
CA MET A 1 -83.73 -3.06 23.94
C MET A 1 -84.24 -4.45 24.30
N VAL A 2 -83.43 -5.29 24.96
CA VAL A 2 -83.65 -5.77 26.36
C VAL A 2 -84.44 -7.11 26.29
N VAL A 3 -84.00 -8.31 26.72
CA VAL A 3 -83.00 -8.84 27.68
C VAL A 3 -82.62 -10.29 27.32
N GLN A 4 -81.46 -10.68 27.88
CA GLN A 4 -80.79 -11.98 28.05
C GLN A 4 -81.65 -13.23 28.30
N GLU A 5 -81.05 -14.38 28.01
CA GLU A 5 -80.97 -15.49 28.97
C GLU A 5 -79.60 -16.19 28.88
N ASP A 6 -78.99 -16.38 30.05
CA ASP A 6 -77.65 -16.89 30.30
C ASP A 6 -77.57 -18.42 30.15
N THR A 7 -76.41 -18.94 29.73
CA THR A 7 -75.97 -20.29 30.10
C THR A 7 -74.46 -20.32 30.34
N SER A 8 -74.12 -20.56 31.60
CA SER A 8 -72.78 -20.69 32.17
C SER A 8 -72.13 -22.03 31.82
N VAL A 9 -70.87 -22.01 31.40
CA VAL A 9 -70.00 -23.20 31.27
C VAL A 9 -68.77 -23.02 32.17
N GLU A 10 -68.70 -23.86 33.21
CA GLU A 10 -67.53 -23.99 34.09
C GLU A 10 -66.40 -24.73 33.35
N ILE A 11 -65.22 -24.10 33.27
CA ILE A 11 -63.99 -24.75 32.80
C ILE A 11 -63.11 -25.05 34.02
N LYS A 12 -62.93 -26.36 34.29
CA LYS A 12 -62.02 -26.88 35.30
C LYS A 12 -60.57 -26.61 34.89
N ILE A 13 -59.83 -25.97 35.79
CA ILE A 13 -58.38 -25.79 35.72
C ILE A 13 -57.74 -27.02 36.38
N GLU A 14 -57.07 -27.86 35.61
CA GLU A 14 -56.15 -28.88 36.13
C GLU A 14 -54.71 -28.38 35.99
N ASN A 15 -54.07 -28.15 37.14
CA ASN A 15 -52.68 -27.77 37.26
C ASN A 15 -51.78 -28.95 36.85
N HIS A 16 -51.11 -28.83 35.70
CA HIS A 16 -49.91 -29.60 35.41
C HIS A 16 -48.70 -28.76 35.80
N GLU A 17 -48.21 -28.97 37.03
CA GLU A 17 -46.91 -28.47 37.47
C GLU A 17 -45.82 -29.18 36.65
N GLU A 18 -45.26 -28.47 35.66
CA GLU A 18 -44.01 -28.85 35.03
C GLU A 18 -42.88 -28.69 36.05
N PHE A 19 -42.36 -29.82 36.52
CA PHE A 19 -41.08 -29.88 37.23
C PHE A 19 -39.97 -29.44 36.26
N VAL A 20 -39.60 -28.16 36.32
CA VAL A 20 -38.41 -27.62 35.66
C VAL A 20 -37.20 -28.11 36.45
N ASP A 21 -36.51 -29.11 35.89
CA ASP A 21 -35.20 -29.55 36.35
C ASP A 21 -34.22 -28.37 36.25
N SER A 22 -33.92 -27.75 37.38
CA SER A 22 -33.20 -26.47 37.51
C SER A 22 -31.69 -26.65 37.70
N HIS A 23 -31.12 -27.68 37.07
CA HIS A 23 -29.68 -27.94 37.05
C HIS A 23 -29.15 -28.25 35.64
N ALA A 24 -29.42 -27.37 34.67
CA ALA A 24 -28.60 -27.32 33.46
C ALA A 24 -27.36 -26.47 33.76
N GLU A 25 -26.20 -27.12 33.98
CA GLU A 25 -24.91 -26.42 34.02
C GLU A 25 -24.75 -25.56 32.74
N PRO A 26 -24.22 -24.33 32.83
CA PRO A 26 -24.02 -23.48 31.65
C PRO A 26 -23.13 -24.22 30.66
N GLU A 27 -23.64 -24.51 29.46
CA GLU A 27 -22.85 -25.17 28.43
C GLU A 27 -21.54 -24.37 28.20
N PRO A 28 -20.37 -25.04 28.16
CA PRO A 28 -19.10 -24.34 28.04
C PRO A 28 -19.03 -23.61 26.70
N VAL A 29 -18.95 -22.28 26.75
CA VAL A 29 -18.78 -21.43 25.58
C VAL A 29 -17.32 -21.50 25.14
N PHE A 30 -17.08 -21.97 23.92
CA PHE A 30 -15.74 -22.05 23.35
C PHE A 30 -15.28 -20.68 22.84
N THR A 31 -14.13 -20.22 23.35
CA THR A 31 -13.45 -19.00 22.90
C THR A 31 -12.21 -19.36 22.09
N VAL A 32 -12.28 -19.19 20.78
CA VAL A 32 -11.17 -19.41 19.86
C VAL A 32 -10.71 -18.10 19.23
N GLU A 33 -9.45 -17.73 19.50
CA GLU A 33 -8.73 -16.59 18.91
C GLU A 33 -8.07 -17.03 17.60
N ILE A 34 -8.85 -17.07 16.52
CA ILE A 34 -8.44 -17.56 15.21
C ILE A 34 -7.23 -16.76 14.69
N LEU A 35 -7.28 -15.43 14.77
CA LEU A 35 -6.22 -14.57 14.21
C LEU A 35 -4.87 -14.78 14.92
N LYS A 36 -4.88 -14.93 16.25
CA LYS A 36 -3.68 -15.17 17.05
C LYS A 36 -3.08 -16.53 16.74
N ILE A 37 -3.92 -17.56 16.71
CA ILE A 37 -3.50 -18.94 16.42
C ILE A 37 -2.83 -19.04 15.04
N ILE A 38 -3.39 -18.39 14.01
CA ILE A 38 -2.77 -18.42 12.68
C ILE A 38 -1.47 -17.62 12.65
N LYS A 39 -1.41 -16.42 13.27
CA LYS A 39 -0.21 -15.59 13.24
C LYS A 39 0.96 -16.24 13.99
N ASP A 40 0.72 -16.77 15.19
CA ASP A 40 1.74 -17.48 15.96
C ASP A 40 2.26 -18.72 15.21
N ALA A 41 1.34 -19.51 14.66
CA ALA A 41 1.69 -20.70 13.90
C ALA A 41 2.48 -20.36 12.62
N GLN A 42 2.11 -19.29 11.92
CA GLN A 42 2.80 -18.81 10.73
C GLN A 42 4.21 -18.32 11.06
N GLN A 43 4.36 -17.49 12.10
CA GLN A 43 5.66 -16.96 12.53
C GLN A 43 6.61 -18.07 13.00
N GLN A 44 6.13 -19.02 13.80
CA GLN A 44 6.95 -20.11 14.35
C GLN A 44 7.35 -21.16 13.31
N HIS A 45 6.55 -21.38 12.27
CA HIS A 45 6.69 -22.54 11.38
C HIS A 45 7.05 -22.21 9.93
N GLY A 46 7.70 -21.06 9.69
CA GLY A 46 8.43 -20.78 8.45
C GLY A 46 8.08 -19.46 7.77
N LEU A 47 6.91 -18.87 8.06
CA LEU A 47 6.45 -17.69 7.34
C LEU A 47 7.27 -16.42 7.65
N ARG A 48 8.01 -16.41 8.78
CA ARG A 48 9.03 -15.37 9.06
C ARG A 48 10.10 -15.27 7.96
N HIS A 49 10.36 -16.37 7.25
CA HIS A 49 11.31 -16.44 6.13
C HIS A 49 10.60 -16.75 4.80
N SER A 50 9.28 -16.51 4.71
CA SER A 50 8.46 -16.79 3.53
C SER A 50 8.48 -18.27 3.06
N ASP A 51 8.76 -19.22 3.95
CA ASP A 51 8.75 -20.66 3.65
C ASP A 51 7.34 -21.25 3.84
N TYR A 52 6.53 -21.15 2.78
CA TYR A 52 5.17 -21.67 2.74
C TYR A 52 5.11 -23.20 2.73
N GLN A 53 6.14 -23.87 2.19
CA GLN A 53 6.20 -25.32 2.11
C GLN A 53 6.34 -25.94 3.51
N ARG A 54 7.19 -25.35 4.36
CA ARG A 54 7.35 -25.76 5.76
C ARG A 54 6.07 -25.56 6.57
N TYR A 55 5.41 -24.42 6.41
CA TYR A 55 4.13 -24.13 7.09
C TYR A 55 3.02 -25.11 6.65
N ARG A 56 2.92 -25.41 5.35
CA ARG A 56 2.01 -26.45 4.82
C ARG A 56 2.26 -27.83 5.44
N GLY A 57 3.54 -28.19 5.59
CA GLY A 57 3.98 -29.44 6.23
C GLY A 57 3.62 -29.49 7.72
N TYR A 58 3.74 -28.36 8.43
CA TYR A 58 3.25 -28.22 9.80
C TYR A 58 1.72 -28.42 9.89
N CYS A 59 0.95 -27.71 9.07
CA CYS A 59 -0.52 -27.82 9.07
C CYS A 59 -0.96 -29.26 8.82
N SER A 60 -0.33 -29.96 7.88
CA SER A 60 -0.60 -31.37 7.57
C SER A 60 -0.36 -32.29 8.78
N ARG A 61 0.76 -32.09 9.49
CA ARG A 61 1.08 -32.87 10.71
C ARG A 61 0.14 -32.52 11.86
N ARG A 62 -0.24 -31.25 12.03
CA ARG A 62 -1.19 -30.79 13.07
C ARG A 62 -2.58 -31.39 12.84
N ILE A 63 -3.10 -31.37 11.60
CA ILE A 63 -4.36 -32.03 11.24
C ILE A 63 -4.32 -33.53 11.58
N ARG A 64 -3.22 -34.23 11.24
CA ARG A 64 -3.07 -35.66 11.54
C ARG A 64 -3.10 -35.94 13.04
N ARG A 65 -2.41 -35.13 13.85
CA ARG A 65 -2.41 -35.26 15.32
C ARG A 65 -3.79 -34.99 15.91
N LEU A 66 -4.45 -33.90 15.51
CA LEU A 66 -5.80 -33.56 15.97
C LEU A 66 -6.81 -34.66 15.64
N ARG A 67 -6.80 -35.18 14.41
CA ARG A 67 -7.70 -36.28 14.01
C ARG A 67 -7.43 -37.58 14.77
N LYS A 68 -6.18 -37.85 15.15
CA LYS A 68 -5.83 -39.03 15.96
C LYS A 68 -6.32 -38.88 17.40
N VAL A 69 -6.12 -37.70 18.01
CA VAL A 69 -6.53 -37.41 19.39
C VAL A 69 -8.05 -37.38 19.54
N LEU A 70 -8.75 -36.77 18.60
CA LEU A 70 -10.22 -36.66 18.62
C LEU A 70 -10.94 -37.89 18.04
N HIS A 71 -10.19 -38.94 17.66
CA HIS A 71 -10.73 -40.15 17.02
C HIS A 71 -11.60 -39.86 15.77
N VAL A 72 -11.20 -38.84 14.98
CA VAL A 72 -11.84 -38.43 13.71
C VAL A 72 -10.94 -38.78 12.52
N THR A 73 -10.48 -40.02 12.47
CA THR A 73 -9.69 -40.55 11.35
C THR A 73 -10.58 -40.75 10.12
N GLN A 74 -10.08 -40.38 8.94
CA GLN A 74 -10.85 -40.41 7.68
C GLN A 74 -10.68 -41.72 6.89
N GLY A 75 -10.30 -42.80 7.55
CA GLY A 75 -10.11 -44.09 6.90
C GLY A 75 -8.95 -44.89 7.47
N ASP A 76 -8.92 -46.14 7.04
CA ASP A 76 -7.87 -47.11 7.34
C ASP A 76 -6.91 -47.23 6.14
N LYS A 77 -5.87 -48.06 6.27
CA LYS A 77 -4.87 -48.28 5.20
C LYS A 77 -5.48 -48.64 3.83
N ARG A 78 -6.68 -49.23 3.79
CA ARG A 78 -7.32 -49.74 2.56
C ARG A 78 -8.57 -48.99 2.12
N HIS A 79 -9.24 -48.28 3.01
CA HIS A 79 -10.53 -47.64 2.72
C HIS A 79 -10.57 -46.21 3.26
N PHE A 80 -10.93 -45.27 2.39
CA PHE A 80 -11.20 -43.89 2.77
C PHE A 80 -12.66 -43.76 3.21
N LYS A 81 -12.88 -43.22 4.41
CA LYS A 81 -14.20 -42.86 4.93
C LYS A 81 -14.19 -41.39 5.30
N ARG A 82 -14.87 -40.56 4.50
CA ARG A 82 -14.94 -39.12 4.77
C ARG A 82 -15.65 -38.88 6.10
N LYS A 83 -14.89 -38.40 7.08
CA LYS A 83 -15.39 -37.98 8.40
C LYS A 83 -15.17 -36.49 8.55
N ASP A 84 -16.22 -35.74 8.23
CA ASP A 84 -16.27 -34.29 8.39
C ASP A 84 -16.71 -33.95 9.83
N VAL A 85 -16.34 -32.76 10.29
CA VAL A 85 -16.73 -32.27 11.61
C VAL A 85 -18.14 -31.72 11.50
N THR A 86 -19.07 -32.28 12.26
CA THR A 86 -20.46 -31.81 12.38
C THR A 86 -20.67 -31.14 13.73
N GLU A 87 -21.71 -30.32 13.85
CA GLU A 87 -22.04 -29.60 15.10
C GLU A 87 -22.23 -30.55 16.29
N ALA A 88 -22.82 -31.73 16.06
CA ALA A 88 -23.01 -32.76 17.10
C ALA A 88 -21.70 -33.31 17.68
N MET A 89 -20.57 -33.13 16.98
CA MET A 89 -19.24 -33.58 17.43
C MET A 89 -18.50 -32.50 18.24
N LEU A 90 -19.06 -31.29 18.37
CA LEU A 90 -18.47 -30.18 19.15
C LEU A 90 -18.58 -30.47 20.66
N LYS A 91 -17.66 -31.29 21.14
CA LYS A 91 -17.42 -31.57 22.57
C LYS A 91 -16.23 -30.80 23.13
N ASP A 92 -15.32 -30.38 22.26
CA ASP A 92 -14.04 -29.75 22.58
C ASP A 92 -13.75 -28.65 21.53
N GLU A 93 -13.14 -27.54 21.93
CA GLU A 93 -12.66 -26.47 21.04
C GLU A 93 -11.75 -27.01 19.93
N ARG A 94 -11.03 -28.11 20.20
CA ARG A 94 -10.07 -28.72 19.26
C ARG A 94 -10.70 -29.19 17.96
N TYR A 95 -12.01 -29.43 17.94
CA TYR A 95 -12.73 -29.77 16.71
C TYR A 95 -12.74 -28.59 15.72
N LEU A 96 -12.79 -27.35 16.19
CA LEU A 96 -12.74 -26.13 15.36
C LEU A 96 -11.36 -25.93 14.72
N TYR A 97 -10.29 -26.41 15.35
CA TYR A 97 -8.95 -26.35 14.77
C TYR A 97 -8.77 -27.24 13.54
N ILE A 98 -9.58 -28.28 13.35
CA ILE A 98 -9.48 -29.15 12.18
C ILE A 98 -9.79 -28.39 10.88
N PRO A 99 -10.99 -27.79 10.69
CA PRO A 99 -11.31 -27.02 9.49
C PRO A 99 -10.40 -25.79 9.34
N LEU A 100 -10.03 -25.12 10.44
CA LEU A 100 -9.07 -24.00 10.40
C LEU A 100 -7.73 -24.43 9.81
N MET A 101 -7.12 -25.50 10.32
CA MET A 101 -5.84 -25.99 9.80
C MET A 101 -5.96 -26.54 8.38
N MET A 102 -7.13 -27.07 7.98
CA MET A 102 -7.39 -27.50 6.61
C MET A 102 -7.46 -26.32 5.63
N ALA A 103 -8.07 -25.19 6.04
CA ALA A 103 -8.07 -23.94 5.30
C ALA A 103 -6.64 -23.37 5.18
N GLU A 104 -5.90 -23.26 6.29
CA GLU A 104 -4.50 -22.79 6.31
C GLU A 104 -3.57 -23.64 5.45
N ARG A 105 -3.74 -24.97 5.43
CA ARG A 105 -2.98 -25.86 4.55
C ARG A 105 -3.27 -25.59 3.07
N ALA A 106 -4.52 -25.33 2.71
CA ALA A 106 -4.90 -25.03 1.34
C ALA A 106 -4.39 -23.64 0.92
N TRP A 107 -4.53 -22.64 1.81
CA TRP A 107 -4.03 -21.29 1.62
C TRP A 107 -2.51 -21.25 1.46
N SER A 108 -1.76 -21.89 2.37
CA SER A 108 -0.29 -21.95 2.30
C SER A 108 0.21 -22.60 1.00
N TYR A 109 -0.48 -23.64 0.52
CA TYR A 109 -0.16 -24.22 -0.78
C TYR A 109 -0.46 -23.25 -1.93
N ALA A 110 -1.58 -22.51 -1.88
CA ALA A 110 -1.85 -21.48 -2.87
C ALA A 110 -0.76 -20.40 -2.89
N MET A 111 -0.28 -19.96 -1.73
CA MET A 111 0.79 -18.96 -1.63
C MET A 111 2.14 -19.48 -2.11
N GLN A 112 2.48 -20.75 -1.84
CA GLN A 112 3.65 -21.40 -2.44
C GLN A 112 3.57 -21.39 -3.98
N LEU A 113 2.41 -21.80 -4.52
CA LEU A 113 2.19 -21.82 -5.96
C LEU A 113 2.18 -20.41 -6.57
N ARG A 114 1.91 -19.38 -5.77
CA ARG A 114 1.98 -17.98 -6.20
C ARG A 114 3.42 -17.58 -6.47
N GLN A 115 4.34 -17.95 -5.59
CA GLN A 115 5.78 -17.73 -5.81
C GLN A 115 6.30 -18.53 -7.02
N GLU A 116 5.88 -19.79 -7.15
CA GLU A 116 6.25 -20.64 -8.30
C GLU A 116 5.64 -20.17 -9.63
N ALA A 117 4.53 -19.41 -9.59
CA ALA A 117 3.87 -18.92 -10.80
C ALA A 117 4.65 -17.77 -11.47
N ASN A 118 5.58 -17.12 -10.77
CA ASN A 118 6.46 -16.11 -11.35
C ASN A 118 7.38 -16.71 -12.42
N THR A 119 7.78 -17.98 -12.28
CA THR A 119 8.56 -18.71 -13.29
C THR A 119 7.68 -19.58 -14.19
N GLU A 120 6.61 -20.16 -13.65
CA GLU A 120 5.73 -21.10 -14.35
C GLU A 120 4.25 -20.64 -14.30
N PRO A 121 3.80 -19.78 -15.24
CA PRO A 121 2.46 -19.17 -15.20
C PRO A 121 1.30 -20.18 -15.14
N ARG A 122 1.49 -21.39 -15.67
CA ARG A 122 0.47 -22.46 -15.62
C ARG A 122 0.11 -22.89 -14.19
N LYS A 123 0.98 -22.66 -13.21
CA LYS A 123 0.70 -22.95 -11.80
C LYS A 123 -0.45 -22.11 -11.23
N LYS A 124 -0.77 -20.97 -11.86
CA LYS A 124 -1.90 -20.09 -11.46
C LYS A 124 -3.25 -20.82 -11.44
N PHE A 125 -3.50 -21.76 -12.37
CA PHE A 125 -4.72 -22.58 -12.33
C PHE A 125 -4.82 -23.44 -11.07
N HIS A 126 -3.69 -24.01 -10.64
CA HIS A 126 -3.64 -24.82 -9.42
C HIS A 126 -3.77 -23.96 -8.17
N LEU A 127 -3.16 -22.76 -8.16
CA LEU A 127 -3.33 -21.76 -7.10
C LEU A 127 -4.80 -21.45 -6.85
N ILE A 128 -5.55 -21.11 -7.90
CA ILE A 128 -6.98 -20.77 -7.80
C ILE A 128 -7.78 -21.95 -7.24
N SER A 129 -7.51 -23.17 -7.71
CA SER A 129 -8.15 -24.39 -7.18
C SER A 129 -7.89 -24.58 -5.68
N ARG A 130 -6.67 -24.27 -5.21
CA ARG A 130 -6.32 -24.34 -3.78
C ARG A 130 -7.01 -23.25 -2.97
N LEU A 131 -7.13 -22.02 -3.46
CA LEU A 131 -7.88 -20.96 -2.78
C LEU A 131 -9.38 -21.27 -2.69
N ARG A 132 -10.00 -21.81 -3.75
CA ARG A 132 -11.38 -22.32 -3.69
C ARG A 132 -11.57 -23.43 -2.65
N LYS A 133 -10.53 -24.23 -2.42
CA LYS A 133 -10.55 -25.23 -1.36
C LYS A 133 -10.37 -24.61 0.03
N ALA A 134 -9.60 -23.53 0.15
CA ALA A 134 -9.47 -22.79 1.40
C ALA A 134 -10.80 -22.10 1.77
N THR A 135 -11.50 -21.51 0.80
CA THR A 135 -12.81 -20.86 1.03
C THR A 135 -13.84 -21.86 1.53
N THR A 136 -13.94 -23.05 0.91
CA THR A 136 -14.89 -24.09 1.35
C THR A 136 -14.62 -24.55 2.79
N TYR A 137 -13.35 -24.73 3.19
CA TYR A 137 -13.03 -25.06 4.58
C TYR A 137 -13.24 -23.91 5.56
N SER A 138 -13.00 -22.67 5.13
CA SER A 138 -13.29 -21.49 5.96
C SER A 138 -14.79 -21.33 6.21
N LEU A 139 -15.63 -21.60 5.21
CA LEU A 139 -17.09 -21.58 5.35
C LEU A 139 -17.56 -22.69 6.29
N GLN A 140 -17.00 -23.90 6.17
CA GLN A 140 -17.27 -24.99 7.11
C GLN A 140 -16.93 -24.60 8.56
N LEU A 141 -15.81 -23.89 8.78
CA LEU A 141 -15.47 -23.36 10.09
C LEU A 141 -16.54 -22.37 10.58
N GLN A 142 -16.97 -21.44 9.74
CA GLN A 142 -17.98 -20.44 10.10
C GLN A 142 -19.31 -21.12 10.49
N THR A 143 -19.80 -22.08 9.71
CA THR A 143 -21.03 -22.82 10.02
C THR A 143 -20.94 -23.51 11.39
N LEU A 144 -19.78 -24.10 11.72
CA LEU A 144 -19.57 -24.69 13.05
C LEU A 144 -19.56 -23.63 14.17
N CYS A 145 -18.98 -22.46 13.90
CA CYS A 145 -18.95 -21.35 14.84
C CYS A 145 -20.33 -20.68 15.04
N GLU A 146 -21.28 -20.82 14.11
CA GLU A 146 -22.64 -20.27 14.23
C GLU A 146 -23.45 -20.97 15.34
N SER A 147 -23.04 -22.17 15.75
CA SER A 147 -23.64 -22.91 16.86
C SER A 147 -23.71 -22.10 18.17
N ASN A 148 -24.64 -22.48 19.05
CA ASN A 148 -24.85 -21.82 20.35
C ASN A 148 -23.68 -22.02 21.33
N LYS A 149 -22.76 -22.93 21.01
CA LYS A 149 -21.59 -23.29 21.85
C LYS A 149 -20.39 -22.37 21.66
N CYS A 150 -20.43 -21.44 20.71
CA CYS A 150 -19.32 -20.55 20.41
C CYS A 150 -19.62 -19.12 20.84
N ASP A 151 -18.60 -18.44 21.35
CA ASP A 151 -18.69 -17.05 21.77
C ASP A 151 -18.94 -16.10 20.58
N ALA A 152 -19.53 -14.94 20.86
CA ALA A 152 -19.72 -13.86 19.90
C ALA A 152 -18.38 -13.40 19.28
N ARG A 153 -17.30 -13.36 20.07
CA ARG A 153 -15.94 -13.06 19.56
C ARG A 153 -15.52 -14.05 18.48
N THR A 154 -15.64 -15.35 18.74
CA THR A 154 -15.25 -16.41 17.81
C THR A 154 -16.10 -16.41 16.54
N LYS A 155 -17.40 -16.08 16.65
CA LYS A 155 -18.29 -15.88 15.50
C LYS A 155 -17.80 -14.74 14.59
N LEU A 156 -17.46 -13.59 15.17
CA LEU A 156 -16.94 -12.44 14.42
C LEU A 156 -15.57 -12.74 13.80
N GLU A 157 -14.65 -13.38 14.53
CA GLU A 157 -13.35 -13.76 13.99
C GLU A 157 -13.46 -14.77 12.84
N ALA A 158 -14.38 -15.74 12.95
CA ALA A 158 -14.63 -16.69 11.86
C ALA A 158 -15.16 -15.97 10.62
N GLN A 159 -16.14 -15.05 10.79
CA GLN A 159 -16.66 -14.24 9.69
C GLN A 159 -15.56 -13.40 9.02
N ALA A 160 -14.69 -12.77 9.81
CA ALA A 160 -13.57 -11.98 9.29
C ALA A 160 -12.56 -12.85 8.54
N TYR A 161 -12.27 -14.05 9.03
CA TYR A 161 -11.39 -15.02 8.37
C TYR A 161 -11.98 -15.49 7.02
N VAL A 162 -13.27 -15.84 6.98
CA VAL A 162 -13.95 -16.22 5.74
C VAL A 162 -13.95 -15.08 4.72
N ALA A 163 -14.26 -13.85 5.17
CA ALA A 163 -14.25 -12.68 4.31
C ALA A 163 -12.85 -12.41 3.73
N TRP A 164 -11.79 -12.57 4.54
CA TRP A 164 -10.41 -12.42 4.07
C TRP A 164 -10.01 -13.48 3.02
N ILE A 165 -10.32 -14.77 3.26
CA ILE A 165 -9.98 -15.85 2.33
C ILE A 165 -10.78 -15.71 1.02
N HIS A 166 -12.06 -15.32 1.08
CA HIS A 166 -12.86 -15.01 -0.11
C HIS A 166 -12.33 -13.79 -0.85
N GLY A 167 -11.98 -12.71 -0.14
CA GLY A 167 -11.36 -11.53 -0.74
C GLY A 167 -10.09 -11.87 -1.49
N SER A 168 -9.24 -12.72 -0.88
CA SER A 168 -8.00 -13.22 -1.50
C SER A 168 -8.26 -14.04 -2.77
N LEU A 169 -9.30 -14.89 -2.79
CA LEU A 169 -9.70 -15.63 -3.98
C LEU A 169 -10.17 -14.71 -5.12
N HIS A 170 -11.06 -13.76 -4.82
CA HIS A 170 -11.58 -12.83 -5.83
C HIS A 170 -10.49 -11.92 -6.38
N PHE A 171 -9.54 -11.52 -5.53
CA PHE A 171 -8.36 -10.76 -5.93
C PHE A 171 -7.53 -11.51 -6.99
N GLU A 172 -7.24 -12.79 -6.76
CA GLU A 172 -6.49 -13.64 -7.71
C GLU A 172 -7.27 -13.94 -9.00
N LEU A 173 -8.61 -13.90 -8.93
CA LEU A 173 -9.51 -13.99 -10.07
C LEU A 173 -9.69 -12.65 -10.83
N GLN A 174 -9.07 -11.56 -10.36
CA GLN A 174 -9.22 -10.21 -10.92
C GLN A 174 -10.65 -9.67 -10.88
N LEU A 175 -11.48 -10.18 -9.95
CA LEU A 175 -12.82 -9.69 -9.70
C LEU A 175 -12.75 -8.58 -8.64
N TRP A 176 -12.43 -7.36 -9.08
CA TRP A 176 -12.08 -6.26 -8.17
C TRP A 176 -13.23 -5.80 -7.26
N LYS A 177 -14.47 -5.70 -7.77
CA LYS A 177 -15.63 -5.28 -6.95
C LYS A 177 -15.94 -6.30 -5.85
N PRO A 178 -16.14 -7.61 -6.15
CA PRO A 178 -16.37 -8.60 -5.09
C PRO A 178 -15.17 -8.78 -4.15
N ALA A 179 -13.93 -8.60 -4.65
CA ALA A 179 -12.74 -8.63 -3.81
C ALA A 179 -12.76 -7.49 -2.79
N MET A 180 -13.04 -6.26 -3.24
CA MET A 180 -13.13 -5.09 -2.38
C MET A 180 -14.22 -5.25 -1.32
N GLU A 181 -15.42 -5.68 -1.69
CA GLU A 181 -16.53 -5.86 -0.75
C GLU A 181 -16.16 -6.85 0.38
N ASN A 182 -15.58 -8.00 0.02
CA ASN A 182 -15.16 -9.01 1.00
C ASN A 182 -13.99 -8.53 1.86
N LEU A 183 -13.01 -7.85 1.28
CA LEU A 183 -11.87 -7.31 2.03
C LEU A 183 -12.30 -6.16 2.98
N LYS A 184 -13.21 -5.28 2.54
CA LYS A 184 -13.81 -4.23 3.39
C LYS A 184 -14.62 -4.84 4.53
N LYS A 185 -15.37 -5.92 4.27
CA LYS A 185 -16.07 -6.66 5.32
C LYS A 185 -15.09 -7.21 6.37
N ALA A 186 -13.97 -7.80 5.94
CA ALA A 186 -12.93 -8.28 6.85
C ALA A 186 -12.31 -7.13 7.67
N GLN A 187 -11.98 -6.01 7.00
CA GLN A 187 -11.45 -4.80 7.65
C GLN A 187 -12.38 -4.27 8.74
N MET A 188 -13.66 -4.03 8.42
CA MET A 188 -14.63 -3.49 9.37
C MET A 188 -14.81 -4.38 10.61
N VAL A 189 -14.79 -5.71 10.43
CA VAL A 189 -14.92 -6.63 11.56
C VAL A 189 -13.66 -6.61 12.42
N TYR A 190 -12.46 -6.62 11.83
CA TYR A 190 -11.22 -6.53 12.60
C TYR A 190 -11.04 -5.19 13.31
N GLU A 191 -11.48 -4.08 12.71
CA GLU A 191 -11.50 -2.76 13.37
C GLU A 191 -12.45 -2.74 14.57
N LYS A 192 -13.67 -3.27 14.42
CA LYS A 192 -14.62 -3.39 15.53
C LYS A 192 -14.09 -4.29 16.66
N LEU A 193 -13.44 -5.41 16.32
CA LEU A 193 -12.80 -6.28 17.30
C LEU A 193 -11.63 -5.56 17.99
N ALA A 194 -10.83 -4.78 17.26
CA ALA A 194 -9.75 -3.99 17.85
C ALA A 194 -10.25 -2.93 18.84
N LEU A 195 -11.41 -2.31 18.59
CA LEU A 195 -12.01 -1.33 19.51
C LEU A 195 -12.62 -1.97 20.76
N ALA A 196 -13.16 -3.18 20.63
CA ALA A 196 -13.84 -3.88 21.73
C ALA A 196 -12.87 -4.59 22.70
N LEU A 197 -11.63 -4.85 22.28
CA LEU A 197 -10.66 -5.64 23.03
C LEU A 197 -9.66 -4.77 23.83
N PRO A 198 -9.03 -5.30 24.89
CA PRO A 198 -8.00 -4.59 25.66
C PRO A 198 -6.75 -4.24 24.83
N GLU A 199 -6.04 -3.16 25.18
CA GLU A 199 -4.90 -2.61 24.41
C GLU A 199 -3.86 -3.64 23.98
N GLY A 200 -3.57 -4.65 24.81
CA GLY A 200 -2.59 -5.70 24.51
C GLY A 200 -2.94 -6.57 23.30
N GLU A 201 -4.22 -6.75 22.98
CA GLU A 201 -4.67 -7.57 21.85
C GLU A 201 -4.99 -6.74 20.60
N GLN A 202 -5.20 -5.42 20.75
CA GLN A 202 -5.54 -4.53 19.64
C GLN A 202 -4.46 -4.49 18.56
N LEU A 203 -3.19 -4.57 18.96
CA LEU A 203 -2.03 -4.51 18.05
C LEU A 203 -2.10 -5.57 16.96
N LEU A 204 -2.56 -6.79 17.30
CA LEU A 204 -2.69 -7.90 16.36
C LEU A 204 -3.73 -7.61 15.27
N TYR A 205 -4.88 -7.07 15.66
CA TYR A 205 -5.96 -6.75 14.74
C TYR A 205 -5.66 -5.50 13.90
N ARG A 206 -5.03 -4.47 14.48
CA ARG A 206 -4.57 -3.28 13.74
C ARG A 206 -3.53 -3.65 12.68
N SER A 207 -2.52 -4.44 13.05
CA SER A 207 -1.54 -4.97 12.10
C SER A 207 -2.22 -5.74 10.96
N ARG A 208 -3.29 -6.49 11.26
CA ARG A 208 -4.06 -7.18 10.22
C ARG A 208 -4.81 -6.23 9.29
N VAL A 209 -5.37 -5.14 9.80
CA VAL A 209 -6.04 -4.11 8.98
C VAL A 209 -5.04 -3.39 8.07
N GLU A 210 -3.86 -3.07 8.60
CA GLU A 210 -2.76 -2.49 7.82
C GLU A 210 -2.32 -3.43 6.67
N GLU A 211 -2.23 -4.74 6.92
CA GLU A 211 -1.93 -5.74 5.88
C GLU A 211 -2.98 -5.80 4.75
N LEU A 212 -4.24 -5.48 5.02
CA LEU A 212 -5.32 -5.51 4.01
C LEU A 212 -5.36 -4.24 3.16
N SER A 213 -4.83 -3.13 3.69
CA SER A 213 -4.91 -1.80 3.10
C SER A 213 -4.32 -1.72 1.68
N PRO A 214 -3.14 -2.31 1.37
CA PRO A 214 -2.60 -2.29 0.01
C PRO A 214 -3.49 -3.04 -0.99
N SER A 215 -4.06 -4.18 -0.62
CA SER A 215 -4.98 -4.92 -1.49
C SER A 215 -6.29 -4.16 -1.75
N LEU A 216 -6.79 -3.42 -0.75
CA LEU A 216 -7.99 -2.59 -0.90
C LEU A 216 -7.77 -1.39 -1.83
N ARG A 217 -6.65 -0.68 -1.68
CA ARG A 217 -6.27 0.43 -2.57
C ARG A 217 -6.07 -0.05 -4.01
N PHE A 218 -5.44 -1.21 -4.18
CA PHE A 218 -5.28 -1.85 -5.48
C PHE A 218 -6.62 -2.18 -6.15
N CYS A 219 -7.59 -2.72 -5.39
CA CYS A 219 -8.93 -2.94 -5.90
C CYS A 219 -9.63 -1.63 -6.28
N ALA A 220 -9.46 -0.55 -5.51
CA ALA A 220 -10.04 0.77 -5.80
C ALA A 220 -9.49 1.36 -7.10
N TYR A 221 -8.18 1.27 -7.27
CA TYR A 221 -7.52 1.68 -8.49
C TYR A 221 -8.08 0.98 -9.74
N ASN A 222 -8.20 -0.36 -9.70
CA ASN A 222 -8.71 -1.12 -10.84
C ASN A 222 -10.21 -0.94 -11.10
N ILE A 223 -10.96 -0.39 -10.14
CA ILE A 223 -12.38 -0.03 -10.33
C ILE A 223 -12.51 1.34 -11.00
N GLY A 224 -11.51 2.21 -10.90
CA GLY A 224 -11.47 3.54 -11.53
C GLY A 224 -11.47 4.72 -10.58
N ASP A 225 -11.17 4.53 -9.28
CA ASP A 225 -11.00 5.65 -8.35
C ASP A 225 -9.62 6.29 -8.53
N GLU A 226 -9.56 7.45 -9.20
CA GLU A 226 -8.30 8.18 -9.48
C GLU A 226 -7.62 8.70 -8.20
N SER A 227 -8.38 8.94 -7.12
CA SER A 227 -7.84 9.33 -5.81
C SER A 227 -6.99 8.24 -5.15
N ALA A 228 -7.17 6.97 -5.53
CA ALA A 228 -6.36 5.86 -5.06
C ALA A 228 -4.93 5.89 -5.62
N ILE A 229 -4.68 6.66 -6.69
CA ILE A 229 -3.36 6.78 -7.33
C ILE A 229 -2.38 7.52 -6.42
N ASP A 230 -2.80 8.66 -5.87
CA ASP A 230 -1.98 9.49 -4.96
C ASP A 230 -1.66 8.72 -3.66
N ASP A 231 -2.65 7.99 -3.14
CA ASP A 231 -2.51 7.12 -1.97
C ASP A 231 -1.61 5.89 -2.20
N LEU A 232 -1.61 5.32 -3.41
CA LEU A 232 -0.71 4.23 -3.78
C LEU A 232 0.74 4.73 -3.95
N LEU A 233 0.92 5.91 -4.54
CA LEU A 233 2.21 6.57 -4.72
C LEU A 233 2.86 6.92 -3.37
N GLN A 234 2.09 7.40 -2.39
CA GLN A 234 2.60 7.68 -1.04
C GLN A 234 3.09 6.41 -0.32
N MET A 235 2.42 5.27 -0.51
CA MET A 235 2.80 3.98 0.09
C MET A 235 4.01 3.31 -0.56
N ARG A 236 4.45 3.77 -1.74
CA ARG A 236 5.68 3.28 -2.42
C ARG A 236 6.91 3.36 -1.52
N SER A 237 6.99 4.41 -0.71
CA SER A 237 8.11 4.63 0.23
C SER A 237 8.19 3.55 1.33
N HIS A 238 7.10 2.80 1.58
CA HIS A 238 6.98 1.81 2.64
C HIS A 238 6.74 0.37 2.14
N ALA A 239 6.53 0.17 0.84
CA ALA A 239 6.22 -1.15 0.27
C ALA A 239 7.49 -1.97 0.00
N GLN A 240 7.56 -3.21 0.51
CA GLN A 240 8.62 -4.17 0.20
C GLN A 240 8.10 -5.36 -0.64
N GLY A 241 8.95 -5.87 -1.54
CA GLY A 241 8.77 -7.14 -2.25
C GLY A 241 7.96 -7.08 -3.56
N ASP A 242 7.35 -8.20 -3.94
CA ASP A 242 6.60 -8.40 -5.21
C ASP A 242 5.40 -7.44 -5.40
N LEU A 243 4.91 -6.81 -4.33
CA LEU A 243 3.88 -5.77 -4.43
C LEU A 243 4.44 -4.52 -5.12
N LEU A 244 5.71 -4.18 -4.87
CA LEU A 244 6.42 -3.11 -5.57
C LEU A 244 6.58 -3.44 -7.05
N ALA A 245 6.96 -4.68 -7.39
CA ALA A 245 7.11 -5.11 -8.78
C ALA A 245 5.77 -5.11 -9.56
N ASN A 246 4.67 -5.50 -8.91
CA ASN A 246 3.34 -5.39 -9.50
C ASN A 246 2.87 -3.94 -9.62
N LEU A 247 3.16 -3.08 -8.62
CA LEU A 247 2.88 -1.65 -8.68
C LEU A 247 3.69 -0.95 -9.79
N ASP A 248 4.98 -1.26 -9.92
CA ASP A 248 5.86 -0.74 -10.97
C ASP A 248 5.41 -1.20 -12.37
N ALA A 249 5.05 -2.48 -12.54
CA ALA A 249 4.54 -3.00 -13.81
C ALA A 249 3.18 -2.40 -14.20
N LEU A 250 2.34 -2.07 -13.22
CA LEU A 250 1.06 -1.41 -13.45
C LEU A 250 1.21 0.10 -13.66
N MET A 251 2.19 0.75 -13.05
CA MET A 251 2.57 2.12 -13.40
C MET A 251 3.03 2.17 -14.85
N VAL A 252 3.87 1.23 -15.31
CA VAL A 252 4.23 1.13 -16.74
C VAL A 252 2.99 0.94 -17.62
N GLN A 253 2.00 0.13 -17.22
CA GLN A 253 0.73 0.01 -17.97
C GLN A 253 -0.14 1.28 -17.92
N THR A 254 -0.06 2.06 -16.85
CA THR A 254 -0.80 3.31 -16.66
C THR A 254 -0.13 4.46 -17.42
N GLN A 255 1.20 4.52 -17.41
CA GLN A 255 2.00 5.38 -18.27
C GLN A 255 1.77 5.06 -19.75
N ARG A 256 1.59 3.78 -20.11
CA ARG A 256 1.21 3.38 -21.48
C ARG A 256 -0.18 3.83 -21.90
N ARG A 257 -1.13 4.01 -20.96
CA ARG A 257 -2.42 4.66 -21.24
C ARG A 257 -2.34 6.18 -21.27
N SER A 258 -1.26 6.75 -20.74
CA SER A 258 -0.96 8.18 -20.87
C SER A 258 -0.24 8.43 -22.20
N GLU A 259 -0.94 8.24 -23.32
CA GLU A 259 -0.53 8.69 -24.67
C GLU A 259 -0.40 10.24 -24.77
N VAL A 260 -0.63 10.97 -23.67
CA VAL A 260 -0.83 12.42 -23.66
C VAL A 260 0.47 13.23 -23.76
N LEU A 261 1.64 12.66 -23.46
CA LEU A 261 2.93 13.39 -23.45
C LEU A 261 3.92 12.83 -24.47
N CYS A 262 3.52 12.75 -25.74
CA CYS A 262 4.42 12.45 -26.85
C CYS A 262 5.30 13.65 -27.21
N ASP A 263 4.77 14.86 -27.05
CA ASP A 263 5.38 16.12 -27.50
C ASP A 263 5.26 17.18 -26.39
N ILE A 264 6.37 17.86 -26.07
CA ILE A 264 6.37 19.03 -25.17
C ILE A 264 6.70 20.27 -25.98
N GLU A 265 5.90 21.32 -25.84
CA GLU A 265 6.26 22.64 -26.34
C GLU A 265 7.07 23.40 -25.29
N TRP A 266 8.32 23.73 -25.60
CA TRP A 266 9.20 24.51 -24.74
C TRP A 266 9.89 25.62 -25.55
N HIS A 267 9.66 26.88 -25.16
CA HIS A 267 10.18 28.09 -25.84
C HIS A 267 9.96 28.09 -27.37
N GLY A 268 8.77 27.65 -27.82
CA GLY A 268 8.40 27.61 -29.24
C GLY A 268 8.94 26.40 -30.01
N HIS A 269 9.61 25.46 -29.34
CA HIS A 269 10.06 24.20 -29.93
C HIS A 269 9.23 23.02 -29.43
N ILE A 270 8.72 22.21 -30.35
CA ILE A 270 8.09 20.93 -30.04
C ILE A 270 9.20 19.87 -29.91
N VAL A 271 9.37 19.35 -28.70
CA VAL A 271 10.37 18.34 -28.36
C VAL A 271 9.68 16.99 -28.21
N PRO A 272 9.89 16.05 -29.15
CA PRO A 272 9.30 14.71 -29.06
C PRO A 272 10.00 13.87 -27.99
N VAL A 273 9.23 13.36 -27.02
CA VAL A 273 9.73 12.56 -25.90
C VAL A 273 9.63 11.07 -26.25
N ARG A 274 10.67 10.55 -26.89
CA ARG A 274 10.77 9.12 -27.23
C ARG A 274 11.02 8.20 -26.01
N PRO A 275 11.91 8.53 -25.05
CA PRO A 275 12.23 7.62 -23.95
C PRO A 275 11.04 7.47 -22.97
N GLU A 276 10.64 6.23 -22.69
CA GLU A 276 9.59 5.88 -21.70
C GLU A 276 9.91 6.38 -20.26
N PRO A 277 11.14 6.25 -19.71
CA PRO A 277 11.43 6.74 -18.36
C PRO A 277 11.38 8.27 -18.25
N VAL A 278 11.69 8.99 -19.34
CA VAL A 278 11.62 10.47 -19.37
C VAL A 278 10.16 10.93 -19.34
N ARG A 279 9.25 10.24 -20.04
CA ARG A 279 7.81 10.52 -19.98
C ARG A 279 7.25 10.35 -18.57
N GLY A 280 7.65 9.29 -17.87
CA GLY A 280 7.24 9.07 -16.49
C GLY A 280 7.68 10.20 -15.55
N PHE A 281 8.91 10.67 -15.70
CA PHE A 281 9.44 11.82 -14.96
C PHE A 281 8.68 13.13 -15.26
N LEU A 282 8.36 13.39 -16.53
CA LEU A 282 7.66 14.63 -16.90
C LEU A 282 6.24 14.70 -16.34
N LEU A 283 5.58 13.54 -16.22
CA LEU A 283 4.27 13.46 -15.56
C LEU A 283 4.38 13.78 -14.06
N SER A 284 5.42 13.29 -13.38
CA SER A 284 5.63 13.60 -11.96
C SER A 284 6.01 15.07 -11.75
N GLU A 285 6.73 15.68 -12.70
CA GLU A 285 7.04 17.11 -12.70
C GLU A 285 5.77 17.98 -12.79
N GLN A 286 4.82 17.64 -13.66
CA GLN A 286 3.54 18.36 -13.77
C GLN A 286 2.68 18.27 -12.50
N GLN A 287 2.72 17.12 -11.82
CA GLN A 287 1.96 16.90 -10.59
C GLN A 287 2.62 17.54 -9.36
N LEU A 288 3.93 17.82 -9.43
CA LEU A 288 4.71 18.33 -8.31
C LEU A 288 4.13 19.60 -7.70
N ASP A 289 3.71 20.56 -8.52
CA ASP A 289 3.22 21.85 -8.00
C ASP A 289 1.92 21.67 -7.19
N THR A 290 1.09 20.67 -7.54
CA THR A 290 -0.08 20.27 -6.74
C THR A 290 0.33 19.60 -5.44
N SER A 291 1.30 18.68 -5.49
CA SER A 291 1.83 18.00 -4.29
C SER A 291 2.52 18.97 -3.32
N LEU A 292 3.25 19.97 -3.84
CA LEU A 292 3.86 21.03 -3.05
C LEU A 292 2.83 21.94 -2.37
N GLY A 293 1.69 22.20 -3.02
CA GLY A 293 0.58 22.95 -2.44
C GLY A 293 -0.14 22.23 -1.30
N ARG A 294 -0.13 20.89 -1.30
CA ARG A 294 -0.75 20.05 -0.24
C ARG A 294 0.18 19.79 0.95
N ALA A 295 1.48 20.00 0.80
CA ALA A 295 2.46 19.70 1.83
C ALA A 295 2.34 20.68 3.01
N ALA A 296 2.24 20.13 4.23
CA ALA A 296 2.05 20.90 5.46
C ALA A 296 3.28 21.77 5.81
N ASP A 297 4.48 21.21 5.68
CA ASP A 297 5.72 21.84 6.16
C ASP A 297 6.76 22.03 5.05
N ASN A 298 7.63 23.02 5.22
CA ASN A 298 8.78 23.25 4.34
C ASN A 298 9.73 22.04 4.28
N ALA A 299 9.85 21.26 5.36
CA ALA A 299 10.61 20.01 5.36
C ALA A 299 10.02 18.97 4.39
N ALA A 300 8.70 18.80 4.39
CA ALA A 300 8.02 17.89 3.46
C ALA A 300 8.19 18.35 2.00
N LYS A 301 8.07 19.66 1.73
CA LYS A 301 8.32 20.24 0.40
C LYS A 301 9.75 19.98 -0.09
N ILE A 302 10.75 20.11 0.80
CA ILE A 302 12.15 19.79 0.47
C ILE A 302 12.30 18.32 0.10
N THR A 303 11.71 17.39 0.87
CA THR A 303 11.80 15.95 0.56
C THR A 303 11.17 15.60 -0.78
N LEU A 304 10.02 16.19 -1.14
CA LEU A 304 9.38 16.00 -2.44
C LEU A 304 10.26 16.50 -3.60
N LEU A 305 10.89 17.66 -3.43
CA LEU A 305 11.84 18.20 -4.41
C LEU A 305 13.10 17.34 -4.54
N GLU A 306 13.63 16.78 -3.44
CA GLU A 306 14.78 15.89 -3.46
C GLU A 306 14.49 14.58 -4.20
N THR A 307 13.31 13.98 -3.97
CA THR A 307 12.86 12.80 -4.73
C THR A 307 12.76 13.10 -6.22
N LEU A 308 12.13 14.22 -6.60
CA LEU A 308 12.02 14.60 -8.01
C LEU A 308 13.39 14.87 -8.66
N LEU A 309 14.31 15.50 -7.93
CA LEU A 309 15.67 15.75 -8.44
C LEU A 309 16.46 14.47 -8.68
N MET A 310 16.21 13.41 -7.88
CA MET A 310 16.80 12.10 -8.11
C MET A 310 16.22 11.47 -9.39
N ASP A 311 14.90 11.49 -9.55
CA ASP A 311 14.23 10.99 -10.76
C ASP A 311 14.68 11.76 -12.03
N CYS A 312 14.87 13.08 -11.90
CA CYS A 312 15.39 13.93 -12.98
C CYS A 312 16.81 13.54 -13.40
N LYS A 313 17.67 13.18 -12.44
CA LYS A 313 19.04 12.72 -12.72
C LYS A 313 19.04 11.43 -13.52
N ASP A 314 18.15 10.49 -13.21
CA ASP A 314 18.01 9.22 -13.93
C ASP A 314 17.42 9.44 -15.33
N ALA A 315 16.46 10.36 -15.47
CA ALA A 315 15.93 10.77 -16.78
C ALA A 315 17.03 11.40 -17.67
N ILE A 316 17.86 12.30 -17.10
CA ILE A 316 19.00 12.90 -17.80
C ILE A 316 20.02 11.84 -18.22
N ALA A 317 20.33 10.87 -17.35
CA ALA A 317 21.25 9.77 -17.67
C ALA A 317 20.74 8.96 -18.87
N THR A 318 19.45 8.63 -18.87
CA THR A 318 18.80 7.92 -20.00
C THR A 318 18.98 8.68 -21.31
N VAL A 319 18.66 9.98 -21.35
CA VAL A 319 18.79 10.80 -22.57
C VAL A 319 20.26 10.91 -23.00
N LYS A 320 21.20 11.03 -22.07
CA LYS A 320 22.64 11.06 -22.38
C LYS A 320 23.12 9.74 -22.99
N ASP A 321 22.62 8.60 -22.51
CA ASP A 321 23.00 7.30 -23.06
C ASP A 321 22.41 7.08 -24.45
N GLU A 322 21.16 7.51 -24.71
CA GLU A 322 20.60 7.51 -26.05
C GLU A 322 21.40 8.43 -27.01
N LEU A 323 21.85 9.59 -26.54
CA LEU A 323 22.67 10.52 -27.33
C LEU A 323 24.00 9.91 -27.77
N LYS A 324 24.60 9.02 -26.95
CA LYS A 324 25.84 8.30 -27.32
C LYS A 324 25.59 7.26 -28.41
N THR A 325 24.39 6.68 -28.46
CA THR A 325 24.01 5.66 -29.44
C THR A 325 23.53 6.24 -30.78
N ASP A 326 23.23 7.54 -30.81
CA ASP A 326 22.79 8.22 -32.03
C ASP A 326 23.96 8.39 -33.02
N PRO A 327 23.88 7.87 -34.27
CA PRO A 327 24.92 8.01 -35.29
C PRO A 327 25.02 9.42 -35.91
N SER A 328 24.17 10.37 -35.50
CA SER A 328 24.12 11.75 -36.01
C SER A 328 25.34 12.68 -35.75
N PRO A 329 26.33 12.44 -34.86
CA PRO A 329 27.30 13.50 -34.53
C PRO A 329 28.42 13.68 -35.55
N LYS A 330 28.52 12.85 -36.60
CA LYS A 330 29.67 12.87 -37.52
C LYS A 330 29.67 13.98 -38.59
N ASN A 331 28.59 14.75 -38.76
CA ASN A 331 28.45 15.71 -39.87
C ASN A 331 27.95 17.11 -39.46
N ARG A 332 28.27 17.62 -38.25
CA ARG A 332 27.82 18.97 -37.85
C ARG A 332 28.94 20.00 -37.85
N THR A 333 28.81 20.97 -38.74
CA THR A 333 29.50 22.27 -38.70
C THR A 333 28.86 23.19 -37.66
N ALA A 334 29.66 24.07 -37.06
CA ALA A 334 29.22 25.07 -36.09
C ALA A 334 28.11 25.94 -36.70
N GLY A 335 26.95 26.02 -36.04
CA GLY A 335 25.79 26.81 -36.47
C GLY A 335 24.54 26.01 -36.88
N THR A 336 24.52 24.68 -36.72
CA THR A 336 23.30 23.88 -36.97
C THR A 336 22.40 23.79 -35.74
N ALA A 337 21.08 23.93 -35.94
CA ALA A 337 20.05 23.78 -34.92
C ALA A 337 20.22 22.47 -34.11
N LEU A 338 20.01 22.53 -32.79
CA LEU A 338 20.22 21.40 -31.89
C LEU A 338 19.36 20.19 -32.31
N SER A 339 19.87 18.99 -32.05
CA SER A 339 19.08 17.77 -32.24
C SER A 339 17.84 17.82 -31.35
N SER A 340 16.73 17.17 -31.75
CA SER A 340 15.56 17.02 -30.88
C SER A 340 15.92 16.41 -29.52
N LEU A 341 16.87 15.46 -29.50
CA LEU A 341 17.36 14.83 -28.28
C LEU A 341 18.25 15.76 -27.44
N GLN A 342 18.97 16.69 -28.08
CA GLN A 342 19.76 17.72 -27.40
C GLN A 342 18.87 18.81 -26.80
N HIS A 343 17.80 19.20 -27.49
CA HIS A 343 16.77 20.09 -26.94
C HIS A 343 16.08 19.45 -25.74
N LEU A 344 15.75 18.14 -25.80
CA LEU A 344 15.20 17.39 -24.67
C LEU A 344 16.17 17.39 -23.47
N LEU A 345 17.46 17.20 -23.72
CA LEU A 345 18.48 17.26 -22.68
C LEU A 345 18.56 18.67 -22.05
N SER A 346 18.55 19.73 -22.86
CA SER A 346 18.52 21.11 -22.38
C SER A 346 17.28 21.40 -21.54
N TYR A 347 16.12 20.87 -21.94
CA TYR A 347 14.86 21.00 -21.18
C TYR A 347 14.93 20.30 -19.82
N LEU A 348 15.41 19.05 -19.79
CA LEU A 348 15.59 18.33 -18.51
C LEU A 348 16.62 19.01 -17.61
N MET A 349 17.69 19.57 -18.19
CA MET A 349 18.66 20.36 -17.44
C MET A 349 18.04 21.66 -16.88
N HIS A 350 17.17 22.33 -17.64
CA HIS A 350 16.41 23.49 -17.17
C HIS A 350 15.51 23.12 -15.98
N ILE A 351 14.76 22.01 -16.05
CA ILE A 351 13.94 21.52 -14.94
C ILE A 351 14.81 21.25 -13.71
N ARG A 352 15.90 20.48 -13.87
CA ARG A 352 16.84 20.16 -12.77
C ARG A 352 17.32 21.43 -12.07
N LEU A 353 17.77 22.42 -12.84
CA LEU A 353 18.32 23.67 -12.30
C LEU A 353 17.24 24.49 -11.59
N THR A 354 16.08 24.66 -12.21
CA THR A 354 14.96 25.43 -11.64
C THR A 354 14.43 24.80 -10.36
N ARG A 355 14.25 23.46 -10.33
CA ARG A 355 13.80 22.75 -9.11
C ARG A 355 14.90 22.71 -8.02
N THR A 356 16.18 22.70 -8.41
CA THR A 356 17.30 22.86 -7.45
C THR A 356 17.29 24.25 -6.80
N ILE A 357 17.03 25.30 -7.59
CA ILE A 357 16.87 26.66 -7.06
C ILE A 357 15.69 26.71 -6.09
N HIS A 358 14.53 26.15 -6.46
CA HIS A 358 13.34 26.10 -5.59
C HIS A 358 13.65 25.41 -4.25
N ARG A 359 14.30 24.23 -4.27
CA ARG A 359 14.71 23.54 -3.04
C ARG A 359 15.61 24.43 -2.18
N ASN A 360 16.61 25.07 -2.77
CA ASN A 360 17.52 25.94 -2.04
C ASN A 360 16.83 27.20 -1.49
N LEU A 361 15.80 27.72 -2.15
CA LEU A 361 15.00 28.83 -1.62
C LEU A 361 14.22 28.41 -0.37
N LEU A 362 13.60 27.22 -0.35
CA LEU A 362 12.96 26.68 0.86
C LEU A 362 13.97 26.45 2.00
N MET A 363 15.21 26.06 1.66
CA MET A 363 16.29 25.98 2.64
C MET A 363 16.70 27.36 3.17
N VAL A 364 16.68 28.40 2.33
CA VAL A 364 16.92 29.79 2.75
C VAL A 364 15.80 30.26 3.69
N GLU A 365 14.53 30.01 3.36
CA GLU A 365 13.39 30.37 4.21
C GLU A 365 13.47 29.71 5.58
N SER A 366 13.74 28.40 5.63
CA SER A 366 13.91 27.69 6.91
C SER A 366 15.13 28.16 7.69
N ALA A 367 16.24 28.49 7.02
CA ALA A 367 17.42 29.06 7.65
C ALA A 367 17.19 30.48 8.19
N GLN A 368 16.41 31.32 7.48
CA GLN A 368 16.03 32.66 7.93
C GLN A 368 15.10 32.61 9.14
N ALA A 369 14.09 31.73 9.12
CA ALA A 369 13.20 31.52 10.27
C ALA A 369 13.99 31.10 11.52
N ALA A 370 14.92 30.14 11.37
CA ALA A 370 15.76 29.66 12.47
C ALA A 370 16.75 30.72 13.01
N LEU A 371 17.10 31.73 12.21
CA LEU A 371 17.92 32.87 12.66
C LEU A 371 17.08 33.93 13.37
N SER A 372 15.82 34.14 12.95
CA SER A 372 14.89 35.08 13.58
C SER A 372 14.43 34.62 14.97
N GLU A 373 14.13 33.32 15.13
CA GLU A 373 13.67 32.75 16.41
C GLU A 373 14.73 32.79 17.52
N LYS A 374 16.03 32.85 17.15
CA LYS A 374 17.13 32.93 18.11
C LYS A 374 17.31 34.28 18.79
N ASN A 375 16.57 35.31 18.38
CA ASN A 375 16.51 36.55 19.15
C ASN A 375 15.68 36.41 20.46
N GLU A 376 15.00 35.28 20.70
CA GLU A 376 14.15 35.11 21.90
C GLU A 376 14.40 33.86 22.77
N GLY A 377 15.24 32.88 22.36
CA GLY A 377 15.43 31.68 23.19
C GLY A 377 16.66 30.83 22.89
N GLY A 378 17.54 30.69 23.88
CA GLY A 378 18.73 29.83 23.83
C GLY A 378 18.41 28.34 23.90
N GLY A 379 18.20 27.69 22.76
CA GLY A 379 18.07 26.23 22.64
C GLY A 379 19.24 25.58 21.88
N GLU A 380 19.76 24.46 22.42
CA GLU A 380 20.88 23.65 21.92
C GLU A 380 20.56 22.82 20.65
N GLY A 381 20.04 23.45 19.60
CA GLY A 381 19.92 22.87 18.26
C GLY A 381 21.07 23.29 17.34
N ARG A 382 21.44 22.42 16.37
CA ARG A 382 22.50 22.65 15.35
C ARG A 382 22.37 24.07 14.79
N ARG A 383 23.30 24.95 15.18
CA ARG A 383 23.12 26.40 14.96
C ARG A 383 23.29 26.71 13.47
N THR A 384 22.20 27.11 12.80
CA THR A 384 22.25 27.73 11.47
C THR A 384 23.11 28.98 11.57
N ARG A 385 24.21 29.03 10.82
CA ARG A 385 25.10 30.19 10.79
C ARG A 385 24.70 31.11 9.65
N PRO A 386 24.87 32.43 9.78
CA PRO A 386 24.66 33.36 8.67
C PRO A 386 25.52 33.04 7.41
N GLN A 387 26.65 32.36 7.61
CA GLN A 387 27.49 31.80 6.54
C GLN A 387 26.76 30.72 5.71
N ASP A 388 25.84 29.96 6.30
CA ASP A 388 25.06 28.94 5.62
C ASP A 388 24.06 29.56 4.63
N LEU A 389 23.47 30.72 4.97
CA LEU A 389 22.65 31.51 4.04
C LEU A 389 23.44 32.01 2.85
N THR A 390 24.65 32.54 3.10
CA THR A 390 25.54 33.01 2.04
C THR A 390 25.87 31.87 1.08
N ARG A 391 26.15 30.67 1.61
CA ARG A 391 26.43 29.47 0.80
C ARG A 391 25.23 29.04 -0.03
N LEU A 392 24.01 29.09 0.52
CA LEU A 392 22.79 28.77 -0.23
C LEU A 392 22.59 29.74 -1.41
N TYR A 393 22.79 31.04 -1.21
CA TYR A 393 22.72 32.01 -2.30
C TYR A 393 23.84 31.84 -3.33
N GLU A 394 25.04 31.42 -2.92
CA GLU A 394 26.13 31.09 -3.87
C GLU A 394 25.76 29.89 -4.74
N ILE A 395 25.13 28.86 -4.16
CA ILE A 395 24.62 27.71 -4.93
C ILE A 395 23.50 28.16 -5.88
N ILE A 396 22.58 29.02 -5.44
CA ILE A 396 21.52 29.56 -6.30
C ILE A 396 22.12 30.33 -7.49
N LEU A 397 23.11 31.20 -7.23
CA LEU A 397 23.79 31.96 -8.29
C LEU A 397 24.57 31.06 -9.25
N GLN A 398 25.20 29.99 -8.76
CA GLN A 398 25.84 29.00 -9.63
C GLN A 398 24.82 28.33 -10.56
N ASN A 399 23.65 27.94 -10.04
CA ASN A 399 22.59 27.35 -10.86
C ASN A 399 22.04 28.33 -11.91
N TYR A 400 21.90 29.62 -11.58
CA TYR A 400 21.54 30.64 -12.58
C TYR A 400 22.61 30.84 -13.64
N GLY A 401 23.90 30.72 -13.29
CA GLY A 401 24.99 30.71 -14.26
C GLY A 401 24.91 29.52 -15.22
N GLU A 402 24.59 28.33 -14.70
CA GLU A 402 24.34 27.14 -15.53
C GLU A 402 23.09 27.31 -16.42
N LEU A 403 22.02 27.92 -15.91
CA LEU A 403 20.80 28.22 -16.68
C LEU A 403 21.06 29.18 -17.84
N GLN A 404 21.96 30.15 -17.65
CA GLN A 404 22.32 31.14 -18.67
C GLN A 404 23.04 30.49 -19.87
N GLN A 405 23.81 29.44 -19.60
CA GLN A 405 24.65 28.72 -20.58
C GLN A 405 23.94 27.48 -21.15
N LEU A 406 22.61 27.37 -21.02
CA LEU A 406 21.90 26.21 -21.54
C LEU A 406 21.90 26.19 -23.08
N PRO A 407 22.32 25.08 -23.71
CA PRO A 407 22.34 24.98 -25.16
C PRO A 407 20.94 25.16 -25.77
N GLY A 408 20.80 26.07 -26.73
CA GLY A 408 19.55 26.32 -27.45
C GLY A 408 18.74 27.51 -26.94
N LEU A 409 19.20 28.16 -25.88
CA LEU A 409 18.58 29.37 -25.32
C LEU A 409 19.51 30.59 -25.37
N GLU A 410 20.59 30.52 -26.14
CA GLU A 410 21.56 31.61 -26.31
C GLU A 410 20.93 32.80 -27.06
N ASP A 411 20.09 32.52 -28.05
CA ASP A 411 19.45 33.54 -28.91
C ASP A 411 18.11 34.06 -28.35
N ASP A 412 17.57 33.45 -27.28
CA ASP A 412 16.33 33.91 -26.65
C ASP A 412 16.60 35.10 -25.72
N LEU A 413 16.48 36.30 -26.29
CA LEU A 413 16.67 37.58 -25.60
C LEU A 413 15.78 37.73 -24.35
N LYS A 414 14.54 37.21 -24.36
CA LYS A 414 13.63 37.35 -23.21
C LYS A 414 14.11 36.47 -22.06
N TYR A 415 14.46 35.22 -22.37
CA TYR A 415 15.00 34.29 -21.39
C TYR A 415 16.32 34.79 -20.76
N GLN A 416 17.24 35.31 -21.59
CA GLN A 416 18.51 35.85 -21.12
C GLN A 416 18.32 37.07 -20.20
N GLN A 417 17.40 37.98 -20.55
CA GLN A 417 17.06 39.12 -19.69
C GLN A 417 16.44 38.70 -18.35
N GLU A 418 15.57 37.68 -18.36
CA GLU A 418 14.95 37.16 -17.14
C GLU A 418 16.01 36.57 -16.19
N ILE A 419 16.92 35.75 -16.71
CA ILE A 419 18.02 35.17 -15.93
C ILE A 419 18.96 36.25 -15.41
N GLU A 420 19.31 37.23 -16.22
CA GLU A 420 20.19 38.31 -15.80
C GLU A 420 19.56 39.11 -14.66
N THR A 421 18.26 39.40 -14.75
CA THR A 421 17.50 40.11 -13.72
C THR A 421 17.46 39.31 -12.42
N LYS A 422 17.13 38.01 -12.48
CA LYS A 422 17.14 37.12 -11.31
C LYS A 422 18.54 37.01 -10.71
N THR A 423 19.59 36.91 -11.53
CA THR A 423 20.99 36.86 -11.08
C THR A 423 21.38 38.14 -10.34
N LYS A 424 20.97 39.32 -10.84
CA LYS A 424 21.19 40.60 -10.15
C LYS A 424 20.47 40.64 -8.81
N ALA A 425 19.22 40.18 -8.74
CA ALA A 425 18.45 40.12 -7.50
C ALA A 425 19.09 39.21 -6.45
N TYR A 426 19.48 37.98 -6.81
CA TYR A 426 20.12 37.06 -5.87
C TYR A 426 21.54 37.46 -5.48
N ARG A 427 22.26 38.22 -6.33
CA ARG A 427 23.51 38.88 -5.92
C ARG A 427 23.24 39.90 -4.82
N ALA A 428 22.20 40.72 -4.95
CA ALA A 428 21.80 41.68 -3.93
C ALA A 428 21.41 40.99 -2.60
N PHE A 429 20.62 39.92 -2.64
CA PHE A 429 20.27 39.13 -1.44
C PHE A 429 21.50 38.50 -0.76
N ARG A 430 22.49 38.04 -1.54
CA ARG A 430 23.77 37.56 -0.98
C ARG A 430 24.55 38.66 -0.27
N TYR A 431 24.56 39.88 -0.80
CA TYR A 431 25.25 41.00 -0.14
C TYR A 431 24.53 41.44 1.13
N SER A 432 23.19 41.49 1.11
CA SER A 432 22.39 41.79 2.30
C SER A 432 22.62 40.78 3.43
N SER A 433 22.61 39.49 3.11
CA SER A 433 22.91 38.44 4.10
C SER A 433 24.32 38.55 4.66
N ARG A 434 25.33 38.92 3.86
CA ARG A 434 26.70 39.17 4.35
C ARG A 434 26.81 40.39 5.26
N ILE A 435 26.07 41.46 5.00
CA ILE A 435 26.06 42.67 5.84
C ILE A 435 25.44 42.36 7.20
N CYS A 436 24.37 41.56 7.24
CA CYS A 436 23.75 41.07 8.47
C CYS A 436 24.67 40.12 9.29
N CYS A 437 25.74 39.58 8.69
CA CYS A 437 26.76 38.81 9.40
C CYS A 437 27.87 39.67 10.04
N LEU A 438 28.03 40.91 9.57
CA LEU A 438 29.15 41.80 9.94
C LEU A 438 28.74 42.85 10.98
N LEU A 439 27.44 43.08 11.14
CA LEU A 439 26.81 43.79 12.26
C LEU A 439 26.43 42.77 13.33
#